data_AF-A0A136N6K7-F1
#
_entry.id   AF-A0A136N6K7-F1
#
_cell.length_a   1.000
_cell.length_b   1.000
_cell.length_c   1.000
_cell.angle_alpha   90.00
_cell.angle_beta   90.00
_cell.angle_gamma   90.00
#
_symmetry.space_group_name_H-M   'P 1'
#
loop_
_entity.id
_entity.type
_entity.pdbx_description
1 polymer ?
#
loop_
_entity_poly.entity_id
_entity_poly.type
_entity_poly.pdbx_seq_one_letter_code
_entity_poly.pdbx_strand_id
1 'polypeptide(L)'
;MRMGFDYGITKDLTVGYGRSTFNKEYDGYIKYRIAHQHKGYKPMPVSILWVSGMTISSSKISNPSLDYFAYRLGYYHQLIVGRKFDETFTLQLSPTFVHRNLVNTTADYNNMIAMGIGGRMKISNRTALILDTYPILYGSNAGYNQFPLSLGFDIETGGHVFSTTYYQYQCDE
;
A
#
# COMPACT_ATOMS: atom_id res chain seq x y z
N MET A 1 -0.52 -5.66 -15.87
CA MET A 1 -1.41 -6.65 -15.21
C MET A 1 -0.63 -7.28 -14.06
N ARG A 2 -1.19 -7.31 -12.84
CA ARG A 2 -0.60 -8.04 -11.70
C ARG A 2 -1.56 -9.15 -11.28
N MET A 3 -1.05 -10.36 -11.17
CA MET A 3 -1.75 -11.52 -10.60
C MET A 3 -1.16 -11.80 -9.23
N GLY A 4 -2.00 -12.04 -8.22
CA GLY A 4 -1.55 -12.31 -6.87
C GLY A 4 -2.41 -13.35 -6.19
N PHE A 5 -1.82 -14.05 -5.23
CA PHE A 5 -2.46 -15.04 -4.39
C PHE A 5 -2.14 -14.72 -2.92
N ASP A 6 -3.17 -14.74 -2.08
CA ASP A 6 -3.08 -14.44 -0.65
C ASP A 6 -3.64 -15.60 0.17
N TYR A 7 -2.94 -15.96 1.26
CA TYR A 7 -3.35 -17.04 2.16
C TYR A 7 -3.23 -16.62 3.63
N GLY A 8 -4.34 -16.71 4.36
CA GLY A 8 -4.39 -16.49 5.80
C GLY A 8 -3.93 -17.74 6.55
N ILE A 9 -2.69 -17.75 7.05
CA ILE A 9 -2.15 -18.84 7.87
C ILE A 9 -2.85 -18.87 9.22
N THR A 10 -3.08 -17.70 9.80
CA THR A 10 -3.84 -17.53 11.05
C THR A 10 -4.81 -16.36 10.93
N LYS A 11 -5.57 -16.07 11.99
CA LYS A 11 -6.43 -14.87 12.05
C LYS A 11 -5.67 -13.55 11.91
N ASP A 12 -4.38 -13.57 12.25
CA ASP A 12 -3.52 -12.39 12.31
C ASP A 12 -2.38 -12.39 11.30
N LEU A 13 -2.10 -13.54 10.67
CA LEU A 13 -0.99 -13.71 9.75
C LEU A 13 -1.48 -14.11 8.36
N THR A 14 -1.19 -13.27 7.38
CA THR A 14 -1.41 -13.55 5.96
C THR A 14 -0.08 -13.49 5.23
N VAL A 15 0.11 -14.42 4.30
CA VAL A 15 1.21 -14.36 3.34
C VAL A 15 0.63 -14.19 1.95
N GLY A 16 1.33 -13.48 1.08
CA GLY A 16 0.93 -13.27 -0.29
C GLY A 16 2.11 -13.35 -1.25
N TYR A 17 1.81 -13.73 -2.47
CA TYR A 17 2.76 -13.75 -3.57
C TYR A 17 2.09 -13.24 -4.84
N GLY A 18 2.82 -12.48 -5.64
CA GLY A 18 2.32 -11.90 -6.86
C GLY A 18 3.36 -11.85 -7.97
N ARG A 19 2.84 -11.70 -9.18
CA ARG A 19 3.62 -11.43 -10.38
C ARG A 19 2.97 -10.30 -11.15
N SER A 20 3.75 -9.29 -11.47
CA SER A 20 3.37 -8.20 -12.33
C SER A 20 4.03 -8.31 -13.70
N THR A 21 3.24 -8.10 -14.75
CA THR A 21 3.79 -7.90 -16.10
C THR A 21 4.45 -6.54 -16.24
N PHE A 22 4.09 -5.57 -15.40
CA PHE A 22 4.78 -4.29 -15.31
C PHE A 22 6.15 -4.50 -14.67
N ASN A 23 7.22 -4.06 -15.34
CA ASN A 23 8.63 -4.30 -14.96
C ASN A 23 9.03 -5.76 -14.73
N LYS A 24 8.20 -6.73 -15.16
CA LYS A 24 8.40 -8.17 -14.98
C LYS A 24 8.78 -8.51 -13.54
N GLU A 25 7.99 -7.99 -12.60
CA GLU A 25 8.29 -8.06 -11.17
C GLU A 25 7.60 -9.28 -10.54
N TYR A 26 8.30 -9.92 -9.62
CA TYR A 26 7.73 -10.88 -8.68
C TYR A 26 7.73 -10.25 -7.30
N ASP A 27 6.64 -10.41 -6.56
CA ASP A 27 6.50 -9.85 -5.22
C ASP A 27 6.05 -10.92 -4.22
N GLY A 28 6.58 -10.84 -3.01
CA GLY A 28 6.18 -11.71 -1.91
C GLY A 28 6.09 -10.89 -0.63
N TYR A 29 5.06 -11.14 0.18
CA TYR A 29 4.81 -10.31 1.35
C TYR A 29 4.13 -11.06 2.49
N ILE A 30 4.26 -10.47 3.68
CA ILE A 30 3.63 -10.91 4.92
C ILE A 30 2.84 -9.73 5.48
N LYS A 31 1.60 -10.00 5.92
CA LYS A 31 0.76 -9.08 6.69
C LYS A 31 0.57 -9.69 8.07
N TYR A 32 0.92 -8.95 9.10
CA TYR A 32 0.77 -9.35 10.48
C TYR A 32 -0.05 -8.31 11.25
N ARG A 33 -1.18 -8.72 11.81
CA ARG A 33 -2.02 -7.86 12.65
C ARG A 33 -1.48 -7.86 14.08
N ILE A 34 -0.95 -6.71 14.49
CA ILE A 34 -0.34 -6.51 15.82
C ILE A 34 -1.43 -6.30 16.88
N ALA A 35 -2.47 -5.53 16.55
CA ALA A 35 -3.52 -5.19 17.49
C ALA A 35 -4.88 -5.08 16.82
N HIS A 36 -5.91 -5.57 17.51
CA HIS A 36 -7.31 -5.42 17.13
C HIS A 36 -7.97 -4.28 17.89
N GLN A 37 -8.65 -3.40 17.16
CA GLN A 37 -9.54 -2.43 17.78
C GLN A 37 -10.71 -3.16 18.47
N HIS A 38 -10.94 -2.88 19.75
CA HIS A 38 -12.06 -3.43 20.50
C HIS A 38 -12.48 -2.49 21.65
N LYS A 39 -13.77 -2.55 22.00
CA LYS A 39 -14.36 -1.85 23.16
C LYS A 39 -14.51 -2.85 24.31
N GLY A 40 -14.47 -2.38 25.55
CA GLY A 40 -14.67 -3.21 26.75
C GLY A 40 -13.47 -3.19 27.71
N TYR A 41 -13.22 -4.32 28.39
CA TYR A 41 -12.12 -4.44 29.34
C TYR A 41 -10.76 -4.35 28.61
N LYS A 42 -9.92 -3.39 29.02
CA LYS A 42 -8.65 -2.99 28.35
C LYS A 42 -8.85 -2.55 26.89
N PRO A 43 -9.59 -1.46 26.65
CA PRO A 43 -9.97 -1.07 25.30
C PRO A 43 -8.75 -0.71 24.45
N MET A 44 -8.74 -1.20 23.21
CA MET A 44 -7.75 -0.81 22.20
C MET A 44 -8.47 0.05 21.14
N PRO A 45 -8.19 1.37 21.06
CA PRO A 45 -8.95 2.29 20.22
C PRO A 45 -8.58 2.21 18.74
N VAL A 46 -7.47 1.56 18.40
CA VAL A 46 -6.93 1.47 17.04
C VAL A 46 -6.59 0.04 16.66
N SER A 47 -6.69 -0.28 15.38
CA SER A 47 -6.19 -1.51 14.79
C SER A 47 -4.81 -1.24 14.20
N ILE A 48 -3.85 -2.11 14.46
CA ILE A 48 -2.48 -1.97 13.95
C ILE A 48 -2.12 -3.21 13.16
N LEU A 49 -1.64 -3.01 11.93
CA LEU A 49 -1.21 -4.06 11.03
C LEU A 49 0.13 -3.69 10.39
N TRP A 50 1.05 -4.63 10.39
CA TRP A 50 2.35 -4.51 9.76
C TRP A 50 2.36 -5.28 8.45
N VAL A 51 2.85 -4.65 7.39
CA VAL A 51 3.10 -5.29 6.10
C VAL A 51 4.57 -5.20 5.81
N SER A 52 5.16 -6.31 5.39
CA SER A 52 6.53 -6.38 4.94
C SER A 52 6.60 -7.23 3.69
N GLY A 53 7.28 -6.75 2.66
CA GLY A 53 7.43 -7.51 1.43
C GLY A 53 8.76 -7.25 0.74
N MET A 54 9.03 -8.15 -0.19
CA MET A 54 10.19 -8.12 -1.07
C MET A 54 9.71 -8.22 -2.51
N THR A 55 10.38 -7.50 -3.40
CA THR A 55 10.14 -7.53 -4.83
C THR A 55 11.43 -7.90 -5.56
N ILE A 56 11.27 -8.58 -6.70
CA ILE A 56 12.38 -9.02 -7.55
C ILE A 56 12.06 -8.60 -8.98
N SER A 57 12.88 -7.71 -9.54
CA SER A 57 12.74 -7.31 -10.94
C SER A 57 13.50 -8.25 -11.88
N SER A 58 12.78 -8.88 -12.82
CA SER A 58 13.37 -9.66 -13.91
C SER A 58 13.55 -8.88 -15.21
N SER A 59 13.47 -7.55 -15.14
CA SER A 59 13.75 -6.69 -16.29
C SER A 59 15.23 -6.71 -16.68
N LYS A 60 15.52 -6.45 -17.96
CA LYS A 60 16.91 -6.33 -18.42
C LYS A 60 17.52 -5.09 -17.76
N ILE A 61 18.66 -5.27 -17.10
CA ILE A 61 19.45 -4.15 -16.60
C ILE A 61 20.26 -3.62 -17.78
N SER A 62 20.19 -2.31 -18.03
CA SER A 62 20.81 -1.68 -19.19
C SER A 62 22.34 -1.80 -19.20
N ASN A 63 22.95 -1.91 -18.01
CA ASN A 63 24.38 -2.10 -17.84
C ASN A 63 24.70 -3.53 -17.35
N PRO A 64 25.31 -4.39 -18.18
CA PRO A 64 25.67 -5.76 -17.82
C PRO A 64 26.58 -5.86 -16.59
N SER A 65 27.37 -4.83 -16.28
CA SER A 65 28.25 -4.84 -15.09
C SER A 65 27.51 -4.66 -13.77
N LEU A 66 26.21 -4.30 -13.83
CA LEU A 66 25.33 -4.14 -12.68
C LEU A 66 24.31 -5.29 -12.56
N ASP A 67 24.46 -6.37 -13.35
CA ASP A 67 23.55 -7.51 -13.32
C ASP A 67 23.85 -8.48 -12.18
N TYR A 68 23.76 -7.97 -10.95
CA TYR A 68 23.82 -8.79 -9.73
C TYR A 68 22.40 -9.05 -9.22
N PHE A 69 22.14 -10.29 -8.79
CA PHE A 69 20.84 -10.66 -8.21
C PHE A 69 20.45 -9.74 -7.04
N ALA A 70 21.40 -9.37 -6.20
CA ALA A 70 21.18 -8.45 -5.08
C ALA A 70 20.60 -7.10 -5.54
N TYR A 71 21.01 -6.58 -6.69
CA TYR A 71 20.52 -5.29 -7.22
C TYR A 71 19.11 -5.35 -7.79
N ARG A 72 18.58 -6.56 -8.01
CA ARG A 72 17.21 -6.77 -8.49
C ARG A 72 16.18 -6.74 -7.37
N LEU A 73 16.62 -6.69 -6.11
CA LEU A 73 15.77 -6.73 -4.93
C LEU A 73 15.27 -5.35 -4.52
N GLY A 74 13.99 -5.29 -4.17
CA GLY A 74 13.37 -4.19 -3.46
C GLY A 74 12.69 -4.70 -2.20
N TYR A 75 12.56 -3.84 -1.21
CA TYR A 75 11.88 -4.13 0.04
C TYR A 75 10.90 -3.02 0.36
N TYR A 76 9.78 -3.38 0.97
CA TYR A 76 8.85 -2.39 1.48
C TYR A 76 8.29 -2.82 2.81
N HIS A 77 8.03 -1.81 3.64
CA HIS A 77 7.50 -1.95 4.97
C HIS A 77 6.41 -0.90 5.15
N GLN A 78 5.24 -1.32 5.64
CA GLN A 78 4.12 -0.43 5.86
C GLN A 78 3.48 -0.74 7.20
N LEU A 79 3.29 0.29 8.02
CA LEU A 79 2.54 0.19 9.26
C LEU A 79 1.18 0.81 9.05
N ILE A 80 0.13 0.00 8.99
CA ILE A 80 -1.25 0.44 8.81
C ILE A 80 -1.89 0.60 10.19
N VAL A 81 -2.26 1.82 10.52
CA VAL A 81 -2.99 2.16 11.75
C VAL A 81 -4.37 2.66 11.37
N GLY A 82 -5.39 1.88 11.71
CA GLY A 82 -6.79 2.19 11.41
C GLY A 82 -7.57 2.50 12.68
N ARG A 83 -8.50 3.44 12.60
CA ARG A 83 -9.48 3.71 13.66
C ARG A 83 -10.86 3.85 13.07
N LYS A 84 -11.77 2.98 13.51
CA LYS A 84 -13.22 3.15 13.31
C LYS A 84 -13.76 4.02 14.44
N PHE A 85 -14.22 5.22 14.12
CA PHE A 85 -14.76 6.16 15.12
C PHE A 85 -16.19 5.78 15.50
N ASP A 86 -17.00 5.53 14.48
CA ASP A 86 -18.39 5.08 14.58
C ASP A 86 -18.73 4.15 13.40
N GLU A 87 -20.00 3.87 13.16
CA GLU A 87 -20.43 3.02 12.04
C GLU A 87 -20.31 3.71 10.68
N THR A 88 -20.19 5.03 10.67
CA THR A 88 -20.18 5.88 9.49
C THR A 88 -18.76 6.19 9.05
N PHE A 89 -17.84 6.48 9.97
CA PHE A 89 -16.51 7.00 9.65
C PHE A 89 -15.36 6.13 10.18
N THR A 90 -14.42 5.86 9.29
CA THR A 90 -13.15 5.17 9.58
C THR A 90 -12.00 5.95 8.96
N LEU A 91 -10.90 6.09 9.70
CA LEU A 91 -9.66 6.69 9.23
C LEU A 91 -8.52 5.67 9.28
N GLN A 92 -7.59 5.79 8.35
CA GLN A 92 -6.39 4.98 8.24
C GLN A 92 -5.19 5.88 7.99
N LEU A 93 -4.10 5.61 8.70
CA LEU A 93 -2.77 6.10 8.41
C LEU A 93 -1.87 4.94 8.04
N SER A 94 -0.95 5.15 7.12
CA SER A 94 -0.10 4.08 6.56
C SER A 94 1.28 4.60 6.20
N PRO A 95 2.11 5.00 7.20
CA PRO A 95 3.53 5.25 6.96
C PRO A 95 4.17 4.05 6.28
N THR A 96 4.85 4.33 5.18
CA THR A 96 5.41 3.35 4.28
C THR A 96 6.87 3.70 3.99
N PHE A 97 7.74 2.71 4.07
CA PHE A 97 9.14 2.81 3.70
C PHE A 97 9.40 1.82 2.56
N VAL A 98 10.13 2.28 1.55
CA VAL A 98 10.54 1.46 0.40
C VAL A 98 12.03 1.62 0.20
N HIS A 99 12.73 0.49 0.07
CA HIS A 99 14.14 0.42 -0.28
C HIS A 99 14.30 -0.31 -1.61
N ARG A 100 15.08 0.27 -2.53
CA ARG A 100 15.48 -0.35 -3.78
C ARG A 100 16.99 -0.49 -3.80
N ASN A 101 17.49 -1.70 -4.07
CA ASN A 101 18.93 -1.93 -4.11
C ASN A 101 19.59 -1.27 -5.31
N LEU A 102 18.84 -1.08 -6.40
CA LEU A 102 19.30 -0.39 -7.61
C LEU A 102 18.29 0.66 -8.06
N VAL A 103 18.81 1.82 -8.44
CA VAL A 103 18.07 2.92 -9.05
C VAL A 103 18.66 3.23 -10.44
N ASN A 104 17.88 3.88 -11.29
CA ASN A 104 18.26 4.09 -12.69
C ASN A 104 19.31 5.19 -12.86
N THR A 105 19.24 6.23 -12.02
CA THR A 105 20.14 7.38 -12.08
C THR A 105 20.72 7.70 -10.71
N THR A 106 21.84 8.43 -10.68
CA THR A 106 22.45 8.91 -9.42
C THR A 106 21.63 9.99 -8.73
N ALA A 107 20.67 10.59 -9.44
CA ALA A 107 19.72 11.54 -8.87
C ALA A 107 18.55 10.86 -8.14
N ASP A 108 18.32 9.58 -8.40
CA ASP A 108 17.26 8.79 -7.77
C ASP A 108 17.68 8.33 -6.37
N TYR A 109 16.73 8.31 -5.44
CA TYR A 109 16.96 7.81 -4.10
C TYR A 109 16.67 6.31 -4.01
N ASN A 110 17.58 5.56 -3.36
CA ASN A 110 17.35 4.16 -3.01
C ASN A 110 16.25 4.00 -1.94
N ASN A 111 16.05 5.01 -1.10
CA ASN A 111 15.10 5.00 0.01
C ASN A 111 13.97 5.99 -0.25
N MET A 112 12.74 5.55 -0.05
CA MET A 112 11.55 6.39 -0.14
C MET A 112 10.70 6.22 1.12
N ILE A 113 10.16 7.33 1.62
CA ILE A 113 9.19 7.33 2.71
C ILE A 113 7.93 7.98 2.19
N ALA A 114 6.78 7.34 2.39
CA ALA A 114 5.47 7.86 2.05
C ALA A 114 4.53 7.77 3.25
N MET A 115 3.49 8.60 3.24
CA MET A 115 2.45 8.57 4.26
C MET A 115 1.09 8.35 3.60
N GLY A 116 0.55 7.14 3.72
CA GLY A 116 -0.82 6.89 3.34
C GLY A 116 -1.79 7.52 4.33
N ILE A 117 -2.78 8.26 3.84
CA ILE A 117 -3.89 8.79 4.61
C ILE A 117 -5.15 8.40 3.88
N GLY A 118 -6.02 7.63 4.53
CA GLY A 118 -7.26 7.13 3.94
C GLY A 118 -8.44 7.34 4.88
N GLY A 119 -9.57 7.77 4.34
CA GLY A 119 -10.84 7.88 5.04
C GLY A 119 -11.91 7.08 4.32
N ARG A 120 -12.76 6.40 5.09
CA ARG A 120 -13.96 5.74 4.56
C ARG A 120 -15.18 6.29 5.29
N MET A 121 -16.14 6.78 4.52
CA MET A 121 -17.39 7.34 5.02
C MET A 121 -18.58 6.60 4.41
N LYS A 122 -19.38 5.96 5.25
CA LYS A 122 -20.63 5.31 4.87
C LYS A 122 -21.66 6.39 4.52
N ILE A 123 -22.20 6.36 3.31
CA ILE A 123 -23.26 7.29 2.87
C ILE A 123 -24.63 6.67 3.13
N SER A 124 -24.76 5.36 2.89
CA SER A 124 -25.99 4.61 3.15
C SER A 124 -25.64 3.21 3.67
N ASN A 125 -26.65 2.42 4.03
CA ASN A 125 -26.43 1.03 4.43
C ASN A 125 -25.70 0.17 3.40
N ARG A 126 -25.71 0.56 2.12
CA ARG A 126 -25.10 -0.18 1.02
C ARG A 126 -24.05 0.60 0.24
N THR A 127 -23.72 1.83 0.65
CA THR A 127 -22.76 2.65 -0.08
C THR A 127 -21.77 3.35 0.84
N ALA A 128 -20.51 3.40 0.42
CA ALA A 128 -19.48 4.15 1.12
C ALA A 128 -18.58 4.89 0.13
N LEU A 129 -18.15 6.08 0.54
CA LEU A 129 -17.11 6.84 -0.14
C LEU A 129 -15.78 6.56 0.53
N ILE A 130 -14.74 6.40 -0.27
CA ILE A 130 -13.36 6.26 0.17
C ILE A 130 -12.60 7.46 -0.40
N LEU A 131 -11.76 8.07 0.41
CA LEU A 131 -10.81 9.08 -0.03
C LEU A 131 -9.45 8.67 0.50
N ASP A 132 -8.45 8.55 -0.36
CA ASP A 132 -7.10 8.23 0.08
C ASP A 132 -6.03 8.99 -0.70
N THR A 133 -4.89 9.17 -0.05
CA THR A 133 -3.72 9.84 -0.61
C THR A 133 -2.45 9.24 -0.05
N TYR A 134 -1.39 9.23 -0.87
CA TYR A 134 -0.08 8.68 -0.52
C TYR A 134 1.04 9.65 -0.94
N PRO A 135 1.14 10.84 -0.31
CA PRO A 135 2.29 11.73 -0.53
C PRO A 135 3.62 11.06 -0.17
N ILE A 136 4.64 11.32 -0.99
CA ILE A 136 6.02 10.90 -0.72
C ILE A 136 6.67 11.98 0.14
N LEU A 137 7.04 11.64 1.37
CA LEU A 137 7.67 12.58 2.30
C LEU A 137 9.18 12.70 2.07
N TYR A 138 9.81 11.65 1.55
CA TYR A 138 11.25 11.62 1.26
C TYR A 138 11.53 10.69 0.09
N GLY A 139 12.56 11.03 -0.70
CA GLY A 139 13.05 10.19 -1.80
C GLY A 139 12.27 10.35 -3.10
N SER A 140 11.47 11.41 -3.23
CA SER A 140 10.87 11.77 -4.53
C SER A 140 11.84 12.61 -5.35
N ASN A 141 11.86 12.37 -6.67
CA ASN A 141 12.50 13.25 -7.62
C ASN A 141 11.71 14.57 -7.75
N ALA A 142 12.39 15.65 -8.13
CA ALA A 142 11.76 16.94 -8.41
C ALA A 142 10.67 16.78 -9.49
N GLY A 143 9.49 17.32 -9.24
CA GLY A 143 8.32 17.22 -10.15
C GLY A 143 7.46 15.96 -10.01
N TYR A 144 7.91 14.95 -9.25
CA TYR A 144 7.17 13.68 -9.07
C TYR A 144 6.40 13.57 -7.75
N ASN A 145 6.59 14.50 -6.81
CA ASN A 145 5.88 14.50 -5.53
C ASN A 145 4.55 15.25 -5.65
N GLN A 146 3.69 14.80 -6.54
CA GLN A 146 2.35 15.33 -6.70
C GLN A 146 1.47 14.66 -5.65
N PHE A 147 0.71 15.45 -4.87
CA PHE A 147 -0.17 14.96 -3.82
C PHE A 147 -1.28 14.09 -4.45
N PRO A 148 -1.13 12.75 -4.48
CA PRO A 148 -1.98 11.93 -5.32
C PRO A 148 -3.29 11.72 -4.57
N LEU A 149 -4.41 12.16 -5.13
CA LEU A 149 -5.71 11.99 -4.50
C LEU A 149 -6.48 10.89 -5.21
N SER A 150 -7.05 9.98 -4.43
CA SER A 150 -7.92 8.95 -4.93
C SER A 150 -9.30 9.03 -4.28
N LEU A 151 -10.31 8.84 -5.11
CA LEU A 151 -11.71 8.80 -4.71
C LEU A 151 -12.27 7.43 -5.07
N GLY A 152 -12.71 6.69 -4.07
CA GLY A 152 -13.34 5.39 -4.22
C GLY A 152 -14.82 5.40 -3.83
N PHE A 153 -15.57 4.47 -4.42
CA PHE A 153 -16.98 4.25 -4.13
C PHE A 153 -17.24 2.75 -3.98
N ASP A 154 -17.75 2.35 -2.82
CA ASP A 154 -18.18 0.99 -2.50
C ASP A 154 -19.70 0.87 -2.67
N ILE A 155 -20.16 -0.21 -3.30
CA ILE A 155 -21.58 -0.61 -3.38
C ILE A 155 -21.70 -2.05 -2.90
N GLU A 156 -22.53 -2.27 -1.88
CA GLU A 156 -22.83 -3.59 -1.33
C GLU A 156 -24.15 -4.14 -1.87
N THR A 157 -24.08 -5.27 -2.57
CA THR A 157 -25.25 -5.99 -3.09
C THR A 157 -25.39 -7.33 -2.36
N GLY A 158 -25.87 -7.29 -1.11
CA GLY A 158 -26.40 -8.46 -0.39
C GLY A 158 -25.47 -9.67 -0.31
N GLY A 159 -24.17 -9.47 -0.16
CA GLY A 159 -23.16 -10.53 -0.10
C GLY A 159 -21.92 -10.26 -0.95
N HIS A 160 -22.05 -9.37 -1.93
CA HIS A 160 -20.93 -8.86 -2.72
C HIS A 160 -20.67 -7.38 -2.42
N VAL A 161 -19.41 -6.99 -2.41
CA VAL A 161 -18.98 -5.59 -2.35
C VAL A 161 -18.25 -5.27 -3.65
N PHE A 162 -18.74 -4.29 -4.37
CA PHE A 162 -18.10 -3.73 -5.55
C PHE A 162 -17.43 -2.43 -5.16
N SER A 163 -16.12 -2.34 -5.39
CA SER A 163 -15.35 -1.13 -5.12
C SER A 163 -14.77 -0.59 -6.43
N THR A 164 -15.06 0.67 -6.72
CA THR A 164 -14.46 1.41 -7.84
C THR A 164 -13.62 2.52 -7.27
N THR A 165 -12.42 2.71 -7.81
CA THR A 165 -11.48 3.74 -7.35
C THR A 165 -10.97 4.55 -8.55
N TYR A 166 -11.05 5.87 -8.45
CA TYR A 166 -10.52 6.82 -9.41
C TYR A 166 -9.30 7.52 -8.83
N TYR A 167 -8.26 7.73 -9.64
CA TYR A 167 -7.03 8.41 -9.23
C TYR A 167 -6.91 9.73 -9.99
N GLN A 168 -6.78 10.82 -9.26
CA GLN A 168 -6.45 12.13 -9.80
C GLN A 168 -4.97 12.38 -9.57
N TYR A 169 -4.23 12.47 -10.68
CA TYR A 169 -2.85 12.96 -10.68
C TYR A 169 -2.90 14.46 -10.93
N GLN A 170 -2.57 15.24 -9.90
CA GLN A 170 -2.46 16.70 -10.03
C GLN A 170 -1.10 17.02 -10.66
N CYS A 171 -1.04 17.06 -11.99
CA CYS A 171 0.08 17.70 -12.69
C CYS A 171 -0.11 19.21 -12.59
N ASP A 172 0.57 19.85 -11.64
CA ASP A 172 0.75 21.29 -11.70
C ASP A 172 1.76 21.59 -12.84
N GLU A 173 1.34 22.41 -13.81
CA GLU A 173 2.12 22.88 -14.97
C GLU A 173 3.31 23.77 -14.58
#